data_AF-T0ZNG6-F1
#
_entry.id   AF-T0ZNG6-F1
#
_cell.length_a   1.000
_cell.length_b   1.000
_cell.length_c   1.000
_cell.angle_alpha   90.00
_cell.angle_beta   90.00
_cell.angle_gamma   90.00
#
_symmetry.space_group_name_H-M   'P 1'
#
loop_
_entity.id
_entity.type
_entity.pdbx_description
1 polymer ?
#
loop_
_entity_poly.entity_id
_entity_poly.type
_entity_poly.pdbx_seq_one_letter_code
_entity_poly.pdbx_strand_id
1 'polypeptide(L)'
;HYRMPNHELLIDLKRFNRFDLTFIQGKRVGVDFTPEELLTQGYRAVFLAIGASAANFPGSRGRSLPGVLPALEFLYDVNQGRPVKVGQQIVVIGGGDVAVDAVRTSRRLAPHCLGHHGVPPDPRGVPGG
;
A
#
# COMPACT_ATOMS: atom_id res chain seq x y z
N HIS A 1 7.46 -6.56 10.83
CA HIS A 1 7.66 -7.58 9.80
C HIS A 1 6.88 -8.84 10.15
N TYR A 2 5.80 -9.16 9.44
CA TYR A 2 4.91 -10.27 9.85
C TYR A 2 4.58 -11.30 8.76
N ARG A 3 4.78 -11.03 7.47
CA ARG A 3 4.55 -12.07 6.43
C ARG A 3 5.80 -12.56 5.70
N MET A 4 6.81 -11.72 5.52
CA MET A 4 8.06 -12.14 4.85
C MET A 4 9.27 -11.50 5.54
N PRO A 5 10.15 -12.30 6.15
CA PRO A 5 11.45 -11.85 6.65
C PRO A 5 12.34 -11.37 5.50
N ASN A 6 13.16 -10.34 5.73
CA ASN A 6 14.09 -9.83 4.70
C ASN A 6 15.08 -10.90 4.21
N HIS A 7 15.38 -11.93 5.00
CA HIS A 7 16.27 -13.01 4.57
C HIS A 7 15.67 -13.91 3.50
N GLU A 8 14.33 -14.10 3.48
CA GLU A 8 13.64 -14.87 2.44
C GLU A 8 13.74 -14.16 1.09
N LEU A 9 13.57 -12.83 1.08
CA LEU A 9 13.78 -12.00 -0.12
C LEU A 9 15.21 -12.15 -0.66
N LEU A 10 16.21 -12.19 0.21
CA LEU A 10 17.61 -12.37 -0.19
C LEU A 10 17.86 -13.76 -0.81
N ILE A 11 17.18 -14.80 -0.33
CA ILE A 11 17.25 -16.14 -0.92
C ILE A 11 16.67 -16.12 -2.33
N ASP A 12 15.53 -15.46 -2.53
CA ASP A 12 14.92 -15.34 -3.86
C ASP A 12 15.79 -14.51 -4.82
N LEU A 13 16.38 -13.41 -4.37
CA LEU A 13 17.31 -12.62 -5.18
C LEU A 13 18.51 -13.45 -5.65
N LYS A 14 19.06 -14.31 -4.77
CA LYS A 14 20.18 -15.21 -5.12
C LYS A 14 19.82 -16.21 -6.22
N ARG A 15 18.55 -16.56 -6.41
CA ARG A 15 18.13 -17.47 -7.50
C ARG A 15 18.37 -16.83 -8.88
N PHE A 16 18.33 -15.50 -8.96
CA PHE A 16 18.53 -14.78 -10.21
C PHE A 16 20.00 -14.61 -10.61
N ASN A 17 20.96 -14.88 -9.72
CA ASN A 17 22.40 -14.80 -10.01
C ASN A 17 22.87 -15.75 -11.12
N ARG A 18 22.06 -16.72 -11.52
CA ARG A 18 22.37 -17.68 -12.59
C ARG A 18 21.96 -17.19 -13.98
N PHE A 19 21.24 -16.07 -14.06
CA PHE A 19 20.79 -15.48 -15.32
C PHE A 19 21.57 -14.19 -15.59
N ASP A 20 21.75 -13.88 -16.87
CA ASP A 20 22.35 -12.62 -17.32
C ASP A 20 21.31 -11.48 -17.22
N LEU A 21 21.04 -11.08 -15.97
CA LEU A 21 20.05 -10.06 -15.62
C LEU A 21 20.76 -8.83 -15.07
N THR A 22 20.40 -7.65 -15.60
CA THR A 22 20.83 -6.36 -15.05
C THR A 22 19.69 -5.75 -14.22
N PHE A 23 19.94 -5.53 -12.93
CA PHE A 23 18.99 -4.86 -12.03
C PHE A 23 19.33 -3.38 -11.91
N ILE A 24 18.43 -2.52 -12.40
CA ILE A 24 18.54 -1.07 -12.24
C ILE A 24 17.47 -0.62 -11.22
N GLN A 25 17.91 -0.17 -10.05
CA GLN A 25 17.03 0.26 -8.96
C GLN A 25 16.85 1.79 -8.97
N GLY A 26 15.81 2.26 -8.26
CA GLY A 26 15.59 3.70 -8.07
C GLY A 26 15.11 4.45 -9.32
N LYS A 27 14.58 3.74 -10.32
CA LYS A 27 14.01 4.32 -11.54
C LYS A 27 12.50 4.12 -11.56
N ARG A 28 11.76 5.15 -11.96
CA ARG A 28 10.30 5.16 -12.07
C ARG A 28 9.88 5.31 -13.52
N VAL A 29 9.08 4.35 -14.00
CA VAL A 29 8.44 4.40 -15.32
C VAL A 29 7.52 5.63 -15.39
N GLY A 30 7.60 6.38 -16.49
CA GLY A 30 6.83 7.60 -16.73
C GLY A 30 7.40 8.87 -16.09
N VAL A 31 8.49 8.78 -15.31
CA VAL A 31 9.20 9.94 -14.72
C VAL A 31 10.66 9.94 -15.14
N ASP A 32 11.36 8.84 -14.90
CA ASP A 32 12.79 8.71 -15.17
C ASP A 32 13.08 8.08 -16.55
N PHE A 33 12.11 7.34 -17.10
CA PHE A 33 12.16 6.73 -18.43
C PHE A 33 10.74 6.32 -18.90
N THR A 34 10.55 6.09 -20.20
CA THR A 34 9.30 5.54 -20.75
C THR A 34 9.50 4.19 -21.46
N PRO A 35 8.44 3.38 -21.62
CA PRO A 35 8.51 2.15 -22.44
C PRO A 35 8.96 2.43 -23.88
N GLU A 36 8.55 3.54 -24.48
CA GLU A 36 8.89 3.92 -25.85
C GLU A 36 10.38 4.26 -26.01
N GLU A 37 10.96 4.92 -25.01
CA GLU A 37 12.41 5.20 -24.97
C GLU A 37 13.21 3.90 -24.95
N LEU A 38 12.79 2.90 -24.16
CA LEU A 38 13.45 1.59 -24.13
C LEU A 38 13.37 0.89 -25.49
N LEU A 39 12.21 0.91 -26.16
CA LEU A 39 12.09 0.32 -27.48
C LEU A 39 13.03 1.00 -28.49
N THR A 40 13.18 2.33 -28.40
CA THR A 40 14.09 3.10 -29.26
C THR A 40 15.57 2.83 -28.95
N GLN A 41 15.90 2.48 -27.70
CA GLN A 41 17.25 2.07 -27.27
C GLN A 41 17.64 0.65 -27.72
N GLY A 42 16.76 -0.05 -28.44
CA GLY A 42 17.04 -1.38 -29.01
C GLY A 42 16.53 -2.54 -28.18
N TYR A 43 15.74 -2.30 -27.13
CA TYR A 43 15.04 -3.37 -26.42
C TYR A 43 13.92 -3.92 -27.32
N ARG A 44 13.89 -5.25 -27.51
CA ARG A 44 12.92 -5.90 -28.42
C ARG A 44 11.50 -6.00 -27.85
N ALA A 45 11.36 -5.97 -26.53
CA ALA A 45 10.09 -6.03 -25.84
C ALA A 45 10.20 -5.37 -24.46
N VAL A 46 9.08 -4.83 -23.97
CA VAL A 46 8.94 -4.27 -22.63
C VAL A 46 7.82 -5.00 -21.90
N PHE A 47 8.11 -5.49 -20.69
CA PHE A 47 7.13 -6.11 -19.82
C PHE A 47 6.90 -5.23 -18.58
N LEU A 48 5.66 -4.76 -18.40
CA LEU A 48 5.29 -3.90 -17.28
C LEU A 48 4.69 -4.73 -16.14
N ALA A 49 5.47 -4.92 -15.08
CA ALA A 49 5.06 -5.65 -13.87
C ALA A 49 5.12 -4.76 -12.62
N ILE A 50 4.70 -3.50 -12.74
CA ILE A 50 4.78 -2.49 -11.66
C ILE A 50 3.70 -2.65 -10.57
N GLY A 51 2.76 -3.57 -10.75
CA GLY A 51 1.65 -3.81 -9.83
C GLY A 51 0.59 -2.69 -9.86
N ALA A 52 -0.35 -2.74 -8.89
CA ALA A 52 -1.42 -1.76 -8.73
C ALA A 52 -1.25 -1.02 -7.39
N SER A 53 -0.47 0.06 -7.40
CA SER A 53 -0.11 0.80 -6.18
C SER A 53 -1.09 1.93 -5.81
N ALA A 54 -2.04 2.25 -6.71
CA ALA A 54 -2.99 3.32 -6.48
C ALA A 54 -4.05 2.89 -5.44
N ALA A 55 -4.15 3.65 -4.36
CA ALA A 55 -5.23 3.47 -3.39
C ALA A 55 -6.58 3.85 -4.05
N ASN A 56 -7.46 2.86 -4.22
CA ASN A 56 -8.84 3.11 -4.62
C ASN A 56 -9.62 3.63 -3.40
N PHE A 57 -9.89 4.92 -3.37
CA PHE A 57 -10.80 5.51 -2.39
C PHE A 57 -12.20 5.60 -3.04
N PRO A 58 -13.24 4.95 -2.48
CA PRO A 58 -14.59 5.05 -3.00
C PRO A 58 -15.15 6.46 -2.70
N GLY A 59 -14.91 7.40 -3.63
CA GLY A 59 -15.41 8.78 -3.56
C GLY A 59 -14.39 9.81 -3.06
N SER A 60 -14.58 11.09 -3.40
CA SER A 60 -13.69 12.18 -3.00
C SER A 60 -14.03 12.79 -1.63
N ARG A 61 -15.21 12.46 -1.07
CA ARG A 61 -15.70 13.05 0.18
C ARG A 61 -15.01 12.41 1.39
N GLY A 62 -14.35 13.25 2.19
CA GLY A 62 -13.75 12.84 3.46
C GLY A 62 -12.29 12.39 3.40
N ARG A 63 -11.70 12.20 2.20
CA ARG A 63 -10.30 11.77 2.06
C ARG A 63 -9.30 12.73 2.72
N SER A 64 -9.57 14.03 2.67
CA SER A 64 -8.69 15.06 3.23
C SER A 64 -8.98 15.41 4.69
N LEU A 65 -9.89 14.69 5.35
CA LEU A 65 -10.19 14.94 6.76
C LEU A 65 -9.01 14.51 7.63
N PRO A 66 -8.69 15.28 8.69
CA PRO A 66 -7.67 14.87 9.66
C PRO A 66 -7.97 13.50 10.25
N GLY A 67 -6.98 12.61 10.26
CA GLY A 67 -7.11 11.25 10.79
C GLY A 67 -7.56 10.19 9.78
N VAL A 68 -7.92 10.57 8.54
CA VAL A 68 -8.15 9.61 7.44
C VAL A 68 -6.83 9.30 6.76
N LEU A 69 -6.38 8.04 6.86
CA LEU A 69 -5.11 7.59 6.30
C LEU A 69 -5.35 6.54 5.21
N PRO A 70 -4.75 6.68 4.01
CA PRO A 70 -4.73 5.61 3.02
C PRO A 70 -4.01 4.38 3.57
N ALA A 71 -4.65 3.21 3.50
CA ALA A 71 -4.13 1.99 4.14
C ALA A 71 -2.72 1.60 3.65
N LEU A 72 -2.42 1.78 2.36
CA LEU A 72 -1.10 1.50 1.79
C LEU A 72 -0.02 2.45 2.34
N GLU A 73 -0.33 3.75 2.43
CA GLU A 73 0.60 4.76 2.97
C GLU A 73 0.85 4.51 4.46
N PHE A 74 -0.22 4.24 5.22
CA PHE A 74 -0.15 3.84 6.63
C PHE A 74 0.77 2.63 6.84
N LEU A 75 0.54 1.53 6.09
CA LEU A 75 1.35 0.33 6.20
C LEU A 75 2.80 0.58 5.76
N TYR A 76 3.01 1.39 4.72
CA TYR A 76 4.34 1.76 4.24
C TYR A 76 5.12 2.54 5.29
N ASP A 77 4.53 3.56 5.91
CA ASP A 77 5.15 4.34 6.99
C ASP A 77 5.55 3.47 8.18
N VAL A 78 4.63 2.59 8.64
CA VAL A 78 4.91 1.69 9.76
C VAL A 78 6.03 0.70 9.43
N ASN A 79 6.06 0.16 8.21
CA ASN A 79 7.11 -0.75 7.77
C ASN A 79 8.48 -0.05 7.66
N GLN A 80 8.51 1.24 7.33
CA GLN A 80 9.72 2.06 7.29
C GLN A 80 10.14 2.59 8.66
N GLY A 81 9.42 2.25 9.74
CA GLY A 81 9.69 2.74 11.09
C GLY A 81 9.40 4.23 11.26
N ARG A 82 8.65 4.86 10.33
CA ARG A 82 8.25 6.26 10.44
C ARG A 82 7.16 6.41 11.51
N PRO A 83 7.17 7.51 12.29
CA PRO A 83 6.16 7.73 13.31
C PRO A 83 4.80 7.97 12.66
N VAL A 84 3.82 7.15 13.04
CA VAL A 84 2.43 7.30 12.60
C VAL A 84 1.55 7.60 13.81
N LYS A 85 0.80 8.71 13.74
CA LYS A 85 -0.16 9.06 14.79
C LYS A 85 -1.45 8.28 14.58
N VAL A 86 -1.82 7.48 15.58
CA VAL A 86 -3.07 6.74 15.60
C VAL A 86 -3.93 7.17 16.79
N GLY A 87 -5.25 7.27 16.58
CA GLY A 87 -6.20 7.57 17.65
C GLY A 87 -6.47 6.37 18.56
N GLN A 88 -7.23 6.59 19.63
CA GLN A 88 -7.64 5.51 20.54
C GLN A 88 -8.64 4.55 19.89
N GLN A 89 -9.48 5.07 18.99
CA GLN A 89 -10.45 4.30 18.21
C GLN A 89 -10.10 4.40 16.73
N ILE A 90 -10.05 3.26 16.04
CA ILE A 90 -9.64 3.15 14.64
C ILE A 90 -10.69 2.36 13.89
N VAL A 91 -11.17 2.93 12.79
CA VAL A 91 -12.06 2.26 11.84
C VAL A 91 -11.25 1.95 10.58
N VAL A 92 -11.30 0.70 10.13
CA VAL A 92 -10.69 0.29 8.86
C VAL A 92 -11.81 0.01 7.87
N ILE A 93 -11.78 0.73 6.75
CA ILE A 93 -12.77 0.59 5.68
C ILE A 93 -12.19 -0.32 4.60
N GLY A 94 -12.77 -1.51 4.44
CA GLY A 94 -12.36 -2.52 3.46
C GLY A 94 -12.38 -3.94 4.05
N GLY A 95 -12.26 -4.95 3.18
CA GLY A 95 -12.31 -6.37 3.60
C GLY A 95 -11.24 -7.27 2.98
N GLY A 96 -10.27 -6.71 2.24
CA GLY A 96 -9.18 -7.47 1.62
C GLY A 96 -7.96 -7.64 2.52
N ASP A 97 -6.90 -8.27 2.01
CA ASP A 97 -5.63 -8.48 2.74
C ASP A 97 -5.07 -7.20 3.34
N VAL A 98 -5.12 -6.09 2.59
CA VAL A 98 -4.65 -4.77 3.06
C VAL A 98 -5.44 -4.30 4.28
N ALA A 99 -6.75 -4.56 4.33
CA ALA A 99 -7.58 -4.19 5.49
C ALA A 99 -7.23 -5.04 6.71
N VAL A 100 -7.00 -6.35 6.53
CA VAL A 100 -6.58 -7.26 7.61
C VAL A 100 -5.21 -6.85 8.16
N ASP A 101 -4.26 -6.54 7.28
CA ASP A 101 -2.93 -6.10 7.68
C ASP A 101 -2.97 -4.73 8.36
N ALA A 102 -3.82 -3.81 7.89
CA ALA A 102 -4.06 -2.53 8.55
C ALA A 102 -4.63 -2.73 9.96
N VAL A 103 -5.68 -3.54 10.15
CA VAL A 103 -6.24 -3.84 11.49
C VAL A 103 -5.19 -4.43 12.43
N ARG A 104 -4.41 -5.41 11.96
CA ARG A 104 -3.36 -6.07 12.77
C ARG A 104 -2.23 -5.11 13.14
N THR A 105 -1.85 -4.23 12.22
CA THR A 105 -0.81 -3.22 12.44
C THR A 105 -1.29 -2.15 13.42
N SER A 106 -2.51 -1.65 13.22
CA SER A 106 -3.20 -0.72 14.11
C SER A 106 -3.26 -1.24 15.56
N ARG A 107 -3.64 -2.50 15.77
CA ARG A 107 -3.67 -3.12 17.11
C ARG A 107 -2.32 -3.18 17.82
N ARG A 108 -1.22 -3.19 17.08
CA ARG A 108 0.14 -3.21 17.66
C ARG A 108 0.60 -1.81 18.04
N LEU A 109 0.10 -0.79 17.34
CA LEU A 109 0.39 0.63 17.62
C LEU A 109 -0.53 1.20 18.70
N ALA A 110 -1.77 0.73 18.76
CA ALA A 110 -2.78 1.14 19.73
C ALA A 110 -3.37 -0.10 20.43
N PRO A 111 -3.28 -0.21 21.77
CA PRO A 111 -3.81 -1.37 22.51
C PRO A 111 -5.34 -1.58 22.40
N HIS A 112 -6.10 -0.68 21.77
CA HIS A 112 -7.58 -0.66 21.77
C HIS A 112 -8.27 -0.62 20.38
N CYS A 113 -7.69 -1.16 19.31
CA CYS A 113 -8.44 -1.22 18.03
C CYS A 113 -9.54 -2.29 18.05
N LEU A 114 -10.79 -1.82 18.08
CA LEU A 114 -11.99 -2.61 17.79
C LEU A 114 -12.19 -2.64 16.27
N GLY A 115 -12.06 -3.81 15.64
CA GLY A 115 -12.40 -3.97 14.23
C GLY A 115 -13.92 -3.93 14.08
N HIS A 116 -14.44 -2.93 13.35
CA HIS A 116 -15.86 -2.89 13.00
C HIS A 116 -16.01 -3.26 11.51
N HIS A 117 -16.64 -4.40 11.23
CA HIS A 117 -17.12 -4.73 9.89
C HIS A 117 -18.37 -3.89 9.63
N GLY A 118 -18.22 -2.72 9.01
CA GLY A 118 -19.37 -1.90 8.63
C GLY A 118 -18.96 -0.51 8.16
N VAL A 119 -19.57 -0.06 7.06
CA VAL A 119 -19.51 1.34 6.64
C VAL A 119 -20.16 2.20 7.74
N PRO A 120 -19.50 3.24 8.27
CA PRO A 120 -20.11 4.12 9.26
C PRO A 120 -21.35 4.81 8.66
N PRO A 121 -22.45 4.96 9.40
CA PRO A 121 -23.64 5.65 8.91
C PRO A 121 -23.32 7.12 8.56
N ASP A 122 -23.98 7.65 7.53
CA ASP A 122 -23.82 9.04 7.07
C ASP A 122 -24.07 10.01 8.24
N PRO A 123 -23.14 10.92 8.58
CA PRO A 123 -23.32 11.91 9.65
C PRO A 123 -24.47 12.89 9.38
N ARG A 124 -25.04 12.89 8.17
CA ARG A 124 -26.23 13.66 7.83
C ARG A 124 -27.45 12.76 7.99
N GLY A 125 -27.95 12.70 9.21
CA GLY A 125 -29.30 12.20 9.46
C GLY A 125 -30.30 13.01 8.65
N VAL A 126 -30.71 12.49 7.50
CA VAL A 126 -31.90 12.97 6.80
C VAL A 126 -33.03 12.04 7.26
N PRO A 127 -33.96 12.50 8.11
CA PRO A 127 -35.14 11.71 8.40
C PRO A 127 -35.96 11.58 7.12
N GLY A 128 -36.20 10.35 6.69
CA GLY A 128 -37.13 10.05 5.60
C GLY A 128 -38.54 10.42 6.02
N GLY A 129 -39.20 11.24 5.21
CA GLY A 129 -40.66 11.37 5.17
C GLY A 129 -41.28 10.34 4.23
#